data_AF-A0A940HKT7-F1
#
_entry.id   AF-A0A940HKT7-F1
#
_cell.length_a   1.000
_cell.length_b   1.000
_cell.length_c   1.000
_cell.angle_alpha   90.00
_cell.angle_beta   90.00
_cell.angle_gamma   90.00
#
_symmetry.space_group_name_H-M   'P 1'
#
loop_
_entity.id
_entity.type
_entity.pdbx_description
1 polymer ?
#
loop_
_entity_poly.entity_id
_entity_poly.type
_entity_poly.pdbx_seq_one_letter_code
_entity_poly.pdbx_strand_id
1 'polypeptide(L)'
;MSQPALAPRNAFVGVFVVWGVAFLASIAVGVFVPEEWRVSWLLVTFGALVLLSFAVQLWYARTEGFIFRVACSVTGALLLTGLISVGFGLAALVPA
;
A
#
# COMPACT_ATOMS: atom_id res chain seq x y z
N MET A 1 3.80 -35.56 -13.62
CA MET A 1 2.42 -35.41 -13.08
C MET A 1 1.95 -34.00 -13.43
N SER A 2 1.15 -33.83 -14.49
CA SER A 2 0.52 -32.56 -14.82
C SER A 2 -0.67 -32.36 -13.88
N GLN A 3 -0.53 -31.47 -12.89
CA GLN A 3 -1.64 -31.15 -12.00
C GLN A 3 -2.79 -30.54 -12.81
N PRO A 4 -4.07 -30.84 -12.47
CA PRO A 4 -5.21 -30.21 -13.13
C PRO A 4 -5.10 -28.70 -12.90
N ALA A 5 -5.25 -27.91 -13.96
CA ALA A 5 -5.27 -26.46 -13.86
C ALA A 5 -6.51 -26.02 -13.05
N LEU A 6 -6.36 -25.92 -11.72
CA LEU A 6 -7.28 -25.17 -10.87
C LEU A 6 -7.40 -23.76 -11.49
N ALA A 7 -8.63 -23.28 -11.67
CA ALA A 7 -8.92 -22.00 -12.33
C ALA A 7 -7.93 -20.90 -11.85
N PRO A 8 -7.30 -20.13 -12.76
CA PRO A 8 -6.27 -19.18 -12.36
C PRO A 8 -6.85 -18.15 -11.40
N ARG A 9 -6.58 -18.28 -10.08
CA ARG A 9 -6.82 -17.20 -9.15
C ARG A 9 -5.94 -16.03 -9.58
N ASN A 10 -6.57 -14.89 -9.84
CA ASN A 10 -5.85 -13.70 -10.30
C ASN A 10 -4.84 -13.27 -9.22
N ALA A 11 -3.56 -13.56 -9.46
CA ALA A 11 -2.48 -13.31 -8.51
C ALA A 11 -2.28 -11.82 -8.19
N PHE A 12 -2.88 -10.91 -8.99
CA PHE A 12 -2.79 -9.47 -8.79
C PHE A 12 -3.79 -8.91 -7.77
N VAL A 13 -4.78 -9.70 -7.32
CA VAL A 13 -5.74 -9.24 -6.30
C VAL A 13 -5.02 -8.77 -5.03
N GLY A 14 -3.96 -9.47 -4.61
CA GLY A 14 -3.15 -9.05 -3.46
C GLY A 14 -2.52 -7.66 -3.61
N VAL A 15 -2.13 -7.26 -4.82
CA VAL A 15 -1.55 -5.94 -5.10
C VAL A 15 -2.60 -4.85 -4.87
N PHE A 16 -3.80 -5.02 -5.44
CA PHE A 16 -4.89 -4.07 -5.26
C PHE A 16 -5.39 -3.99 -3.81
N VAL A 17 -5.35 -5.10 -3.07
CA VAL A 17 -5.64 -5.10 -1.63
C VAL A 17 -4.66 -4.21 -0.87
N VAL A 18 -3.35 -4.34 -1.13
CA VAL A 18 -2.33 -3.48 -0.50
C VAL A 18 -2.54 -2.02 -0.85
N TRP A 19 -2.91 -1.71 -2.10
CA TRP A 19 -3.21 -0.34 -2.53
C TRP A 19 -4.43 0.23 -1.83
N GLY A 20 -5.51 -0.54 -1.70
CA GLY A 20 -6.69 -0.14 -0.95
C GLY A 20 -6.37 0.19 0.50
N VAL A 21 -5.57 -0.67 1.17
CA VAL A 21 -5.13 -0.42 2.55
C VAL A 21 -4.22 0.81 2.63
N ALA A 22 -3.29 0.99 1.69
CA ALA A 22 -2.40 2.15 1.64
C ALA A 22 -3.17 3.47 1.52
N PHE A 23 -4.17 3.50 0.64
CA PHE A 23 -5.05 4.66 0.45
C PHE A 23 -5.81 5.00 1.74
N LEU A 24 -6.49 4.01 2.32
CA LEU A 24 -7.29 4.21 3.54
C LEU A 24 -6.42 4.61 4.74
N ALA A 25 -5.27 3.96 4.93
CA ALA A 25 -4.36 4.28 6.03
C ALA A 25 -3.77 5.69 5.89
N SER A 26 -3.40 6.11 4.69
CA SER A 26 -2.86 7.45 4.45
C SER A 26 -3.91 8.54 4.69
N ILE A 27 -5.17 8.30 4.28
CA ILE A 27 -6.29 9.21 4.61
C ILE A 27 -6.51 9.27 6.11
N ALA A 28 -6.53 8.13 6.79
CA ALA A 28 -6.69 8.08 8.24
C ALA A 28 -5.59 8.89 8.94
N VAL A 29 -4.33 8.77 8.51
CA VAL A 29 -3.25 9.60 9.05
C VAL A 29 -3.51 11.08 8.81
N GLY A 30 -3.86 11.49 7.58
CA GLY A 30 -4.10 12.90 7.30
C GLY A 30 -5.29 13.51 8.06
N VAL A 31 -6.33 12.71 8.36
CA VAL A 31 -7.53 13.15 9.07
C VAL A 31 -7.33 13.16 10.59
N PHE A 32 -6.71 12.12 11.16
CA PHE A 32 -6.65 11.94 12.61
C PHE A 32 -5.34 12.41 13.26
N VAL A 33 -4.26 12.61 12.49
CA VAL A 33 -2.96 12.99 13.04
C VAL A 33 -2.75 14.52 12.95
N PRO A 34 -2.28 15.17 14.05
CA PRO A 34 -1.89 16.58 14.03
C PRO A 34 -0.83 16.88 12.98
N GLU A 35 -0.86 18.08 12.42
CA GLU A 35 -0.04 18.46 11.27
C GLU A 35 1.46 18.27 11.50
N GLU A 36 1.97 18.65 12.67
CA GLU A 36 3.39 18.54 13.02
C GLU A 36 3.90 17.09 13.01
N TRP A 37 3.02 16.09 13.15
CA TRP A 37 3.39 14.67 13.22
C TRP A 37 2.98 13.87 11.97
N ARG A 38 2.23 14.45 11.02
CA ARG A 38 1.66 13.72 9.87
C ARG A 38 2.74 13.02 9.04
N VAL A 39 3.82 13.71 8.71
CA VAL A 39 4.89 13.15 7.87
C VAL A 39 5.55 11.95 8.56
N SER A 40 5.87 12.06 9.85
CA SER A 40 6.44 10.96 10.64
C SER A 40 5.51 9.74 10.67
N TRP A 41 4.22 9.95 10.88
CA TRP A 41 3.24 8.85 10.87
C TRP A 41 2.99 8.27 9.49
N LEU A 42 3.07 9.06 8.42
CA LEU A 42 3.01 8.56 7.05
C LEU A 42 4.21 7.67 6.72
N LEU A 43 5.42 8.01 7.19
CA LEU A 43 6.61 7.17 7.04
C LEU A 43 6.47 5.84 7.81
N VAL A 44 5.97 5.88 9.04
CA VAL A 44 5.67 4.67 9.83
C VAL A 44 4.63 3.81 9.11
N THR A 45 3.57 4.45 8.60
CA THR A 45 2.51 3.78 7.83
C THR A 45 3.08 3.12 6.57
N PHE A 46 3.95 3.80 5.84
CA PHE A 46 4.62 3.22 4.67
C PHE A 46 5.47 2.00 5.05
N GLY A 47 6.23 2.06 6.16
CA GLY A 47 6.95 0.90 6.68
C GLY A 47 6.04 -0.29 6.98
N ALA A 48 4.88 -0.05 7.60
CA ALA A 48 3.88 -1.08 7.85
C ALA A 48 3.28 -1.65 6.54
N LEU A 49 3.08 -0.82 5.52
CA LEU A 49 2.58 -1.25 4.20
C LEU A 49 3.59 -2.12 3.45
N VAL A 50 4.89 -1.89 3.63
CA VAL A 50 5.93 -2.78 3.11
C VAL A 50 5.80 -4.17 3.73
N LEU A 51 5.68 -4.25 5.05
CA LEU A 51 5.49 -5.54 5.75
C LEU A 51 4.17 -6.22 5.34
N LEU A 52 3.09 -5.44 5.22
CA LEU A 52 1.79 -5.92 4.75
C LEU A 52 1.89 -6.49 3.33
N SER A 53 2.65 -5.85 2.43
CA SER A 53 2.91 -6.35 1.08
C SER A 53 3.51 -7.76 1.14
N PHE A 54 4.55 -7.99 1.95
CA PHE A 54 5.11 -9.33 2.14
C PHE A 54 4.06 -10.30 2.68
N ALA A 55 3.33 -9.93 3.73
CA ALA A 55 2.31 -10.80 4.34
C ALA A 55 1.22 -11.22 3.34
N VAL A 56 0.65 -10.27 2.61
CA VAL A 56 -0.41 -10.50 1.62
C VAL A 56 0.10 -11.36 0.45
N GLN A 57 1.30 -11.08 -0.05
CA GLN A 57 1.86 -11.82 -1.19
C GLN A 57 2.31 -13.24 -0.81
N LEU A 58 2.76 -13.46 0.43
CA LEU A 58 3.10 -14.78 0.95
C LEU A 58 1.85 -15.64 1.19
N TRP A 59 0.74 -15.03 1.64
CA TRP A 59 -0.53 -15.73 1.87
C TRP A 59 -1.09 -16.43 0.62
N TYR A 60 -0.82 -15.89 -0.57
CA TYR A 60 -1.23 -16.48 -1.84
C TYR A 60 -0.45 -17.75 -2.24
N ALA A 61 0.62 -18.11 -1.52
CA ALA A 61 1.41 -19.34 -1.69
C ALA A 61 1.89 -19.63 -3.13
N ARG A 62 2.15 -18.59 -3.93
CA ARG A 62 2.68 -18.69 -5.31
C ARG A 62 4.01 -17.96 -5.44
N THR A 63 5.08 -18.71 -5.72
CA THR A 63 6.45 -18.20 -5.85
C THR A 63 6.69 -17.47 -7.17
N GLU A 64 6.02 -17.88 -8.26
CA GLU A 64 6.12 -17.23 -9.57
C GLU A 64 5.74 -15.75 -9.48
N GLY A 65 6.63 -14.85 -9.90
CA GLY A 65 6.37 -13.42 -9.92
C GLY A 65 6.21 -12.77 -8.54
N PHE A 66 6.60 -13.45 -7.44
CA PHE A 66 6.48 -12.92 -6.07
C PHE A 66 7.16 -11.55 -5.92
N ILE A 67 8.44 -11.46 -6.31
CA ILE A 67 9.22 -10.23 -6.21
C ILE A 67 8.55 -9.10 -7.01
N PHE A 68 8.07 -9.40 -8.22
CA PHE A 68 7.38 -8.42 -9.06
C PHE A 68 6.09 -7.90 -8.40
N ARG A 69 5.26 -8.79 -7.85
CA ARG A 69 4.03 -8.36 -7.15
C ARG A 69 4.33 -7.56 -5.88
N VAL A 70 5.33 -7.96 -5.10
CA VAL A 70 5.76 -7.21 -3.91
C VAL A 70 6.27 -5.83 -4.33
N ALA A 71 7.10 -5.74 -5.37
CA ALA A 71 7.59 -4.48 -5.92
C ALA A 71 6.43 -3.58 -6.39
N CYS A 72 5.48 -4.10 -7.17
CA CYS A 72 4.29 -3.35 -7.58
C CYS A 72 3.43 -2.87 -6.40
N SER A 73 3.30 -3.70 -5.36
CA SER A 73 2.55 -3.36 -4.15
C SER A 73 3.22 -2.23 -3.37
N VAL A 74 4.54 -2.33 -3.15
CA VAL A 74 5.33 -1.32 -2.44
C VAL A 74 5.41 -0.01 -3.23
N THR A 75 5.66 -0.07 -4.54
CA THR A 75 5.68 1.12 -5.40
C THR A 75 4.34 1.82 -5.41
N GLY A 76 3.23 1.09 -5.57
CA GLY A 76 1.90 1.69 -5.52
C GLY A 76 1.55 2.25 -4.14
N ALA A 77 1.93 1.57 -3.06
CA ALA A 77 1.78 2.10 -1.70
C ALA A 77 2.56 3.41 -1.52
N LEU A 78 3.82 3.48 -1.98
CA LEU A 78 4.64 4.68 -1.95
C LEU A 78 3.99 5.84 -2.72
N LEU A 79 3.50 5.56 -3.92
CA LEU A 79 2.82 6.55 -4.77
C LEU A 79 1.55 7.08 -4.08
N LEU A 80 0.72 6.20 -3.50
CA LEU A 80 -0.50 6.60 -2.81
C LEU A 80 -0.19 7.42 -1.55
N THR A 81 0.73 6.95 -0.70
CA THR A 81 1.13 7.69 0.51
C THR A 81 1.73 9.05 0.16
N GLY A 82 2.57 9.10 -0.88
CA GLY A 82 3.21 10.34 -1.33
C GLY A 82 2.21 11.33 -1.92
N LEU A 83 1.30 10.87 -2.79
CA LEU A 83 0.29 11.71 -3.41
C LEU A 83 -0.67 12.30 -2.37
N ILE A 84 -1.10 11.49 -1.41
CA ILE A 84 -1.96 11.94 -0.31
C ILE A 84 -1.20 12.92 0.59
N SER A 85 0.07 12.66 0.89
CA SER A 85 0.91 13.59 1.63
C SER A 85 1.02 14.95 0.94
N VAL A 86 1.20 14.97 -0.39
CA VAL A 86 1.24 16.20 -1.19
C VAL A 86 -0.10 16.92 -1.11
N GLY A 87 -1.22 16.20 -1.23
CA GLY A 87 -2.55 16.79 -1.12
C GLY A 87 -2.79 17.51 0.21
N PHE A 88 -2.46 16.86 1.33
CA PHE A 88 -2.55 17.48 2.65
C PHE A 88 -1.56 18.65 2.82
N GLY A 89 -0.33 18.51 2.31
CA GLY A 89 0.66 19.58 2.36
C GLY A 89 0.23 20.83 1.57
N LEU A 90 -0.39 20.65 0.41
CA LEU A 90 -0.96 21.76 -0.36
C LEU A 90 -2.18 22.38 0.32
N ALA A 91 -3.05 21.56 0.91
CA ALA A 91 -4.22 22.06 1.64
C ALA A 91 -3.84 22.93 2.84
N ALA A 92 -2.74 22.62 3.52
CA ALA A 92 -2.21 23.43 4.63
C ALA A 92 -1.76 24.85 4.22
N LEU A 93 -1.51 25.09 2.92
CA LEU A 93 -1.11 26.41 2.41
C LEU A 93 -2.32 27.33 2.15
N VAL A 94 -3.55 26.79 2.13
CA VAL A 94 -4.76 27.58 1.90
C VAL A 94 -5.23 28.15 3.23
N PRO A 95 -5.22 29.49 3.41
CA PRO A 95 -5.79 30.11 4.60
C PRO A 95 -7.30 29.83 4.68
N ALA A 96 -7.77 29.50 5.89
CA ALA A 96 -9.18 29.18 6.18
C ALA A 96 -10.13 30.36 5.98
#